data_AF-A0A1F3FYH4-F1
#
_entry.id   AF-A0A1F3FYH4-F1
#
_cell.length_a   1.000
_cell.length_b   1.000
_cell.length_c   1.000
_cell.angle_alpha   90.00
_cell.angle_beta   90.00
_cell.angle_gamma   90.00
#
_symmetry.space_group_name_H-M   'P 1'
#
loop_
_entity.id
_entity.type
_entity.pdbx_description
1 polymer ?
#
loop_
_entity_poly.entity_id
_entity_poly.type
_entity_poly.pdbx_seq_one_letter_code
_entity_poly.pdbx_strand_id
1 'polypeptide(L)'
;MEDLQTATISLSPDYVTGHLSKLREEFDKFKILIDNEYNDLVSSNKYIFDTYNFDSIGESHILVSSLSEKDSRLLDEIKKKFSFENFFLLKNEKIYNRQQVYYSVIKDEPRLYQAIKTFIYLDSMLVLLSEMDKSDFVHGSFIIASILDDIRYKLILLFEDVLNHKIPLTGAIGLEELVESAITIYYSYILGRPQTTISHSQLITFTNKVRDFITDYLNKFDPSLKQIKPYKEGDVPNDNLLFIHKLKKNLPPENIDYVIGIRFGGIELPYIVKHFIYPKAKVRLVKISNYSDKTSISEFKINKLELKHKNVLILDDGITTGRTIQFLIDNLKDNCNNIYFACLYYSGKKRIKHMQMDGHGGVNIEQLKKCCVLKETNYTASINKTSYTNKKGKFDKTKAKVEAKADLGQTLFDLEIPIENESKKDEYSKKVFIACSLSYITESYDYLMSIRNKYNTNVDYVIVDDWIVNRIERVDSKHIYKEIPGRNFLYEGIIDIDKSDIVVLFCPGPSVYISSLFLVSAMKEKKIVIYYRKNDDINDFKSYTNIKLIPIKQFKNSFTYE
;
A
#
# COMPACT_ATOMS: atom_id res chain seq x y z
N MET A 1 25.96 -16.96 -22.43
CA MET A 1 24.89 -17.93 -22.08
C MET A 1 25.32 -18.93 -20.98
N GLU A 2 26.18 -18.58 -20.02
CA GLU A 2 26.62 -19.53 -18.98
C GLU A 2 25.87 -19.42 -17.64
N ASP A 3 25.06 -18.38 -17.42
CA ASP A 3 24.83 -17.99 -16.03
C ASP A 3 23.71 -18.74 -15.29
N LEU A 4 22.65 -19.25 -15.94
CA LEU A 4 21.64 -20.09 -15.28
C LEU A 4 21.02 -21.13 -16.24
N GLN A 5 21.60 -22.33 -16.36
CA GLN A 5 21.07 -23.38 -17.25
C GLN A 5 19.91 -24.18 -16.64
N THR A 6 19.90 -24.40 -15.32
CA THR A 6 18.80 -25.09 -14.62
C THR A 6 18.75 -24.69 -13.13
N ALA A 7 17.75 -23.89 -12.76
CA ALA A 7 17.52 -23.41 -11.39
C ALA A 7 16.91 -24.46 -10.46
N THR A 8 16.29 -25.52 -10.99
CA THR A 8 15.71 -26.63 -10.20
C THR A 8 16.46 -27.93 -10.40
N ILE A 9 16.61 -28.74 -9.34
CA ILE A 9 17.07 -30.13 -9.42
C ILE A 9 15.93 -31.06 -9.00
N SER A 10 15.71 -32.12 -9.77
CA SER A 10 14.90 -33.26 -9.36
C SER A 10 15.84 -34.40 -8.97
N LEU A 11 15.88 -34.73 -7.68
CA LEU A 11 16.67 -35.84 -7.15
C LEU A 11 15.73 -36.96 -6.72
N SER A 12 16.13 -38.23 -6.89
CA SER A 12 15.33 -39.34 -6.36
C SER A 12 15.32 -39.27 -4.83
N PRO A 13 14.22 -39.71 -4.17
CA PRO A 13 14.16 -39.75 -2.70
C PRO A 13 15.34 -40.52 -2.08
N ASP A 14 15.79 -41.59 -2.73
CA ASP A 14 16.92 -42.41 -2.29
C ASP A 14 18.25 -41.64 -2.38
N TYR A 15 18.48 -40.89 -3.46
CA TYR A 15 19.68 -40.06 -3.58
C TYR A 15 19.74 -38.99 -2.49
N VAL A 16 18.62 -38.28 -2.26
CA VAL A 16 18.56 -37.24 -1.22
C VAL A 16 18.79 -37.83 0.16
N THR A 17 18.26 -39.02 0.42
CA THR A 17 18.44 -39.72 1.70
C THR A 17 19.89 -40.16 1.88
N GLY A 18 20.54 -40.71 0.84
CA GLY A 18 21.94 -41.12 0.87
C GLY A 18 22.94 -39.96 0.98
N HIS A 19 22.57 -38.74 0.54
CA HIS A 19 23.44 -37.56 0.53
C HIS A 19 22.97 -36.43 1.46
N LEU A 20 22.07 -36.75 2.39
CA LEU A 20 21.41 -35.78 3.26
C LEU A 20 22.38 -34.88 4.02
N SER A 21 23.44 -35.46 4.59
CA SER A 21 24.44 -34.72 5.36
C SER A 21 25.18 -33.71 4.51
N LYS A 22 25.60 -34.12 3.30
CA LYS A 22 26.32 -33.25 2.36
C LYS A 22 25.45 -32.10 1.89
N LEU A 23 24.19 -32.38 1.52
CA LEU A 23 23.24 -31.34 1.10
C LEU A 23 22.97 -30.33 2.23
N ARG A 24 22.82 -30.79 3.48
CA ARG A 24 22.69 -29.88 4.65
C ARG A 24 23.90 -28.98 4.78
N GLU A 25 25.08 -29.57 4.76
CA GLU A 25 26.34 -28.83 4.89
C GLU A 25 26.49 -27.75 3.81
N GLU A 26 26.14 -28.03 2.56
CA GLU A 26 26.19 -27.05 1.46
C GLU A 26 25.21 -25.89 1.67
N PHE A 27 23.97 -26.18 2.10
CA PHE A 27 22.98 -25.14 2.40
C PHE A 27 23.35 -24.33 3.64
N ASP A 28 23.91 -24.96 4.68
CA ASP A 28 24.37 -24.29 5.90
C ASP A 28 25.56 -23.37 5.61
N LYS A 29 26.52 -23.82 4.79
CA LYS A 29 27.62 -22.98 4.31
C LYS A 29 27.13 -21.77 3.53
N PHE A 30 26.15 -21.96 2.64
CA PHE A 30 25.55 -20.86 1.90
C PHE A 30 24.82 -19.89 2.82
N LYS A 31 24.10 -20.38 3.83
CA LYS A 31 23.46 -19.54 4.85
C LYS A 31 24.48 -18.69 5.60
N ILE A 32 25.56 -19.29 6.10
CA ILE A 32 26.61 -18.57 6.82
C ILE A 32 27.23 -17.48 5.93
N LEU A 33 27.45 -17.78 4.64
CA LEU A 33 27.94 -16.82 3.67
C LEU A 33 27.01 -15.60 3.56
N ILE A 34 25.72 -15.82 3.28
CA ILE A 34 24.77 -14.70 3.10
C ILE A 34 24.54 -13.92 4.40
N ASP A 35 24.60 -14.58 5.57
CA ASP A 35 24.47 -13.92 6.88
C ASP A 35 25.68 -13.02 7.16
N ASN A 36 26.91 -13.48 6.85
CA ASN A 36 28.12 -12.66 6.98
C ASN A 36 28.06 -11.45 6.04
N GLU A 37 27.72 -11.66 4.77
CA GLU A 37 27.55 -10.56 3.81
C GLU A 37 26.48 -9.56 4.25
N TYR A 38 25.36 -10.04 4.82
CA TYR A 38 24.31 -9.19 5.36
C TYR A 38 24.82 -8.33 6.51
N ASN A 39 25.53 -8.93 7.47
CA ASN A 39 26.10 -8.21 8.62
C ASN A 39 27.13 -7.16 8.20
N ASP A 40 27.96 -7.48 7.20
CA ASP A 40 28.91 -6.53 6.62
C ASP A 40 28.21 -5.37 5.92
N LEU A 41 27.12 -5.65 5.21
CA LEU A 41 26.30 -4.62 4.56
C LEU A 41 25.61 -3.71 5.60
N VAL A 42 25.02 -4.27 6.66
CA VAL A 42 24.45 -3.49 7.77
C VAL A 42 25.52 -2.59 8.39
N SER A 43 26.69 -3.16 8.70
CA SER A 43 27.80 -2.42 9.31
C SER A 43 28.29 -1.28 8.41
N SER A 44 28.40 -1.53 7.10
CA SER A 44 28.85 -0.53 6.11
C SER A 44 27.86 0.61 5.89
N ASN A 45 26.58 0.37 6.18
CA ASN A 45 25.49 1.34 5.98
C ASN A 45 24.95 1.90 7.29
N LYS A 46 25.63 1.65 8.42
CA LYS A 46 25.18 1.96 9.78
C LYS A 46 24.59 3.36 9.96
N TYR A 47 25.14 4.38 9.29
CA TYR A 47 24.61 5.74 9.36
C TYR A 47 23.13 5.86 8.97
N ILE A 48 22.67 5.13 7.93
CA ILE A 48 21.27 5.13 7.51
C ILE A 48 20.39 4.48 8.57
N PHE A 49 20.87 3.36 9.13
CA PHE A 49 20.18 2.61 10.18
C PHE A 49 20.02 3.45 11.43
N ASP A 50 21.09 4.11 11.85
CA ASP A 50 21.09 4.96 13.04
C ASP A 50 20.19 6.21 12.83
N THR A 51 20.09 6.71 11.59
CA THR A 51 19.25 7.88 11.28
C THR A 51 17.75 7.60 11.44
N TYR A 52 17.28 6.43 11.01
CA TYR A 52 15.85 6.09 10.98
C TYR A 52 15.45 4.97 11.98
N ASN A 53 16.41 4.46 12.75
CA ASN A 53 16.31 3.33 13.68
C ASN A 53 15.41 2.19 13.17
N PHE A 54 15.78 1.57 12.05
CA PHE A 54 15.06 0.39 11.58
C PHE A 54 15.24 -0.78 12.56
N ASP A 55 14.14 -1.40 12.96
CA ASP A 55 14.15 -2.58 13.82
C ASP A 55 14.32 -3.90 13.03
N SER A 56 14.27 -5.04 13.74
CA SER A 56 14.46 -6.37 13.15
C SER A 56 13.37 -6.80 12.15
N ILE A 57 12.19 -6.17 12.21
CA ILE A 57 11.08 -6.43 11.28
C ILE A 57 10.98 -5.33 10.20
N GLY A 58 11.91 -4.37 10.22
CA GLY A 58 12.02 -3.31 9.23
C GLY A 58 11.20 -2.07 9.53
N GLU A 59 10.60 -1.96 10.71
CA GLU A 59 9.89 -0.76 11.15
C GLU A 59 10.88 0.31 11.59
N SER A 60 10.73 1.53 11.07
CA SER A 60 11.48 2.69 11.53
C SER A 60 10.86 3.27 12.81
N HIS A 61 11.71 3.77 13.70
CA HIS A 61 11.24 4.46 14.90
C HIS A 61 12.16 5.60 15.34
N ILE A 62 11.64 6.47 16.21
CA ILE A 62 12.41 7.51 16.87
C ILE A 62 11.92 7.70 18.30
N LEU A 63 12.83 7.98 19.24
CA LEU A 63 12.45 8.36 20.59
C LEU A 63 11.85 9.78 20.55
N VAL A 64 10.76 10.00 21.28
CA VAL A 64 10.13 11.33 21.37
C VAL A 64 11.14 12.37 21.86
N SER A 65 11.98 12.00 22.83
CA SER A 65 13.04 12.85 23.38
C SER A 65 14.20 13.13 22.42
N SER A 66 14.31 12.38 21.31
CA SER A 66 15.36 12.55 20.30
C SER A 66 14.86 13.22 19.02
N LEU A 67 13.60 13.68 18.99
CA LEU A 67 13.08 14.44 17.85
C LEU A 67 13.88 15.73 17.67
N SER A 68 14.24 16.04 16.43
CA SER A 68 14.74 17.36 16.10
C SER A 68 13.68 18.43 16.38
N GLU A 69 14.07 19.70 16.56
CA GLU A 69 13.11 20.81 16.70
C GLU A 69 12.14 20.86 15.50
N LYS A 70 12.68 20.58 14.31
CA LYS A 70 11.92 20.49 13.07
C LYS A 70 10.92 19.34 13.07
N ASP A 71 11.34 18.13 13.45
CA ASP A 71 10.43 16.98 13.54
C ASP A 71 9.36 17.22 14.61
N SER A 72 9.71 17.86 15.71
CA SER A 72 8.77 18.21 16.78
C SER A 72 7.71 19.18 16.28
N ARG A 73 8.13 20.25 15.58
CA ARG A 73 7.22 21.21 14.94
C ARG A 73 6.29 20.54 13.93
N LEU A 74 6.84 19.71 13.04
CA LEU A 74 6.04 19.02 12.03
C LEU A 74 5.08 18.02 12.67
N LEU A 75 5.50 17.31 13.71
CA LEU A 75 4.64 16.41 14.46
C LEU A 75 3.48 17.16 15.14
N ASP A 76 3.73 18.36 15.67
CA ASP A 76 2.70 19.20 16.25
C ASP A 76 1.74 19.75 15.19
N GLU A 77 2.23 20.06 13.99
CA GLU A 77 1.38 20.42 12.84
C GLU A 77 0.48 19.25 12.42
N ILE A 78 1.03 18.03 12.36
CA ILE A 78 0.25 16.83 12.09
C ILE A 78 -0.83 16.66 13.15
N LYS A 79 -0.48 16.72 14.44
CA LYS A 79 -1.44 16.61 15.56
C LYS A 79 -2.54 17.67 15.54
N LYS A 80 -2.23 18.88 15.04
CA LYS A 80 -3.20 19.99 14.93
C LYS A 80 -4.19 19.81 13.78
N LYS A 81 -3.73 19.23 12.67
CA LYS A 81 -4.50 19.13 11.42
C LYS A 81 -5.15 17.76 11.20
N PHE A 82 -4.58 16.73 11.81
CA PHE A 82 -4.98 15.34 11.64
C PHE A 82 -4.82 14.56 12.95
N SER A 83 -5.61 13.50 13.12
CA SER A 83 -5.39 12.54 14.21
C SER A 83 -3.98 11.89 14.14
N PHE A 84 -3.13 12.10 15.14
CA PHE A 84 -1.77 11.52 15.24
C PHE A 84 -1.75 10.02 14.95
N GLU A 85 -2.73 9.31 15.51
CA GLU A 85 -2.80 7.85 15.41
C GLU A 85 -2.87 7.42 13.96
N ASN A 86 -3.46 8.19 13.06
CA ASN A 86 -3.55 7.87 11.63
C ASN A 86 -2.20 7.68 10.94
N PHE A 87 -1.15 8.30 11.47
CA PHE A 87 0.18 8.39 10.85
C PHE A 87 1.22 7.58 11.63
N PHE A 88 1.09 7.58 12.96
CA PHE A 88 2.10 7.05 13.86
C PHE A 88 1.51 6.20 14.98
N LEU A 89 2.29 5.22 15.43
CA LEU A 89 2.04 4.52 16.68
C LEU A 89 3.01 5.05 17.74
N LEU A 90 2.48 5.51 18.87
CA LEU A 90 3.29 5.86 20.05
C LEU A 90 3.30 4.68 21.02
N LYS A 91 4.47 4.11 21.29
CA LYS A 91 4.64 3.00 22.24
C LYS A 91 5.97 3.15 22.97
N ASN A 92 5.95 3.11 24.31
CA ASN A 92 7.15 3.19 25.15
C ASN A 92 8.05 4.39 24.76
N GLU A 93 7.45 5.58 24.64
CA GLU A 93 8.15 6.83 24.25
C GLU A 93 8.80 6.80 22.86
N LYS A 94 8.46 5.81 22.03
CA LYS A 94 8.91 5.71 20.64
C LYS A 94 7.75 5.94 19.68
N ILE A 95 8.01 6.72 18.66
CA ILE A 95 7.13 6.95 17.52
C ILE A 95 7.54 5.95 16.43
N TYR A 96 6.60 5.11 16.02
CA TYR A 96 6.76 4.13 14.94
C TYR A 96 5.95 4.55 13.73
N ASN A 97 6.49 4.29 12.53
CA ASN A 97 5.71 4.40 11.30
C ASN A 97 4.62 3.32 11.27
N ARG A 98 3.36 3.68 10.98
CA ARG A 98 2.17 2.81 11.17
C ARG A 98 1.94 1.76 10.07
N GLN A 99 2.90 1.54 9.15
CA GLN A 99 2.70 0.72 7.94
C GLN A 99 2.10 -0.67 8.20
N GLN A 100 2.56 -1.38 9.25
CA GLN A 100 2.07 -2.73 9.56
C GLN A 100 0.71 -2.72 10.30
N VAL A 101 0.47 -1.71 11.16
CA VAL A 101 -0.76 -1.62 11.95
C VAL A 101 -1.96 -1.31 11.06
N TYR A 102 -1.79 -0.44 10.06
CA TYR A 102 -2.87 0.01 9.18
C TYR A 102 -3.64 -1.15 8.53
N TYR A 103 -2.97 -2.22 8.12
CA TYR A 103 -3.62 -3.38 7.50
C TYR A 103 -4.01 -4.51 8.45
N SER A 104 -3.35 -4.62 9.61
CA SER A 104 -3.81 -5.54 10.66
C SER A 104 -5.23 -5.20 11.17
N VAL A 105 -5.62 -3.92 11.09
CA VAL A 105 -6.94 -3.42 11.50
C VAL A 105 -7.99 -3.46 10.37
N ILE A 106 -7.56 -3.49 9.10
CA ILE A 106 -8.45 -3.37 7.92
C ILE A 106 -8.67 -4.71 7.19
N LYS A 107 -7.91 -5.75 7.54
CA LYS A 107 -7.95 -7.07 6.87
C LYS A 107 -9.36 -7.65 6.77
N ASP A 108 -10.20 -7.39 7.77
CA ASP A 108 -11.56 -7.93 7.86
C ASP A 108 -12.63 -6.96 7.32
N GLU A 109 -12.24 -5.76 6.89
CA GLU A 109 -13.17 -4.77 6.38
C GLU A 109 -13.57 -5.02 4.92
N PRO A 110 -14.81 -4.69 4.53
CA PRO A 110 -15.21 -4.78 3.13
C PRO A 110 -14.31 -3.92 2.23
N ARG A 111 -14.05 -4.39 1.01
CA ARG A 111 -13.13 -3.76 0.03
C ARG A 111 -13.31 -2.26 -0.10
N LEU A 112 -14.56 -1.79 -0.10
CA LEU A 112 -14.90 -0.35 -0.17
C LEU A 112 -14.25 0.45 0.96
N TYR A 113 -14.37 -0.03 2.19
CA TYR A 113 -13.76 0.64 3.35
C TYR A 113 -12.24 0.64 3.25
N GLN A 114 -11.64 -0.46 2.78
CA GLN A 114 -10.19 -0.54 2.58
C GLN A 114 -9.70 0.49 1.55
N ALA A 115 -10.41 0.61 0.42
CA ALA A 115 -10.10 1.56 -0.64
C ALA A 115 -10.25 3.00 -0.14
N ILE A 116 -11.43 3.32 0.41
CA ILE A 116 -11.72 4.67 0.92
C ILE A 116 -10.71 5.09 1.98
N LYS A 117 -10.47 4.25 2.99
CA LYS A 117 -9.51 4.56 4.04
C LYS A 117 -8.15 4.85 3.41
N THR A 118 -7.69 4.00 2.49
CA THR A 118 -6.40 4.17 1.82
C THR A 118 -6.31 5.52 1.12
N PHE A 119 -7.38 5.96 0.47
CA PHE A 119 -7.43 7.25 -0.19
C PHE A 119 -7.44 8.44 0.76
N ILE A 120 -8.15 8.37 1.87
CA ILE A 120 -8.14 9.46 2.86
C ILE A 120 -6.75 9.67 3.45
N TYR A 121 -6.07 8.58 3.83
CA TYR A 121 -4.71 8.71 4.32
C TYR A 121 -3.80 9.26 3.24
N LEU A 122 -3.89 8.74 2.01
CA LEU A 122 -3.08 9.22 0.90
C LEU A 122 -3.31 10.72 0.66
N ASP A 123 -4.57 11.19 0.61
CA ASP A 123 -4.89 12.61 0.44
C ASP A 123 -4.37 13.47 1.60
N SER A 124 -4.52 13.02 2.84
CA SER A 124 -4.03 13.73 4.03
C SER A 124 -2.51 13.89 4.01
N MET A 125 -1.79 12.83 3.65
CA MET A 125 -0.33 12.86 3.47
C MET A 125 0.07 13.84 2.36
N LEU A 126 -0.69 13.87 1.27
CA LEU A 126 -0.43 14.78 0.15
C LEU A 126 -0.73 16.24 0.49
N VAL A 127 -1.77 16.53 1.29
CA VAL A 127 -2.03 17.87 1.84
C VAL A 127 -0.81 18.31 2.66
N LEU A 128 -0.36 17.49 3.61
CA LEU A 128 0.81 17.79 4.43
C LEU A 128 2.03 18.11 3.58
N LEU A 129 2.34 17.28 2.58
CA LEU A 129 3.47 17.50 1.69
C LEU A 129 3.34 18.78 0.85
N SER A 130 2.13 19.16 0.44
CA SER A 130 1.88 20.37 -0.35
C SER A 130 2.00 21.67 0.44
N GLU A 131 1.90 21.60 1.77
CA GLU A 131 1.98 22.76 2.67
C GLU A 131 3.38 22.96 3.26
N MET A 132 4.29 22.00 3.09
CA MET A 132 5.67 22.06 3.57
C MET A 132 6.54 23.02 2.76
N ASP A 133 7.41 23.77 3.45
CA ASP A 133 8.39 24.63 2.83
C ASP A 133 9.56 23.83 2.23
N LYS A 134 10.30 24.43 1.29
CA LYS A 134 11.47 23.77 0.68
C LYS A 134 12.55 23.39 1.73
N SER A 135 12.67 24.17 2.80
CA SER A 135 13.55 23.88 3.95
C SER A 135 13.12 22.64 4.73
N ASP A 136 11.87 22.21 4.57
CA ASP A 136 11.36 21.03 5.23
C ASP A 136 11.81 19.74 4.52
N PHE A 137 12.11 19.78 3.22
CA PHE A 137 12.58 18.62 2.45
C PHE A 137 14.09 18.29 2.57
N VAL A 138 14.75 18.73 3.64
CA VAL A 138 16.12 18.30 3.96
C VAL A 138 16.10 16.87 4.51
N HIS A 139 17.05 16.04 4.06
CA HIS A 139 17.19 14.65 4.48
C HIS A 139 17.33 14.51 6.01
N GLY A 140 16.94 13.35 6.55
CA GLY A 140 17.13 13.02 7.97
C GLY A 140 15.96 13.40 8.89
N SER A 141 14.86 13.95 8.37
CA SER A 141 13.61 14.04 9.14
C SER A 141 12.92 12.68 9.15
N PHE A 142 12.72 12.14 10.35
CA PHE A 142 12.00 10.89 10.55
C PHE A 142 10.53 11.01 10.12
N ILE A 143 9.91 12.15 10.43
CA ILE A 143 8.49 12.39 10.16
C ILE A 143 8.25 12.44 8.64
N ILE A 144 9.10 13.12 7.88
CA ILE A 144 8.98 13.19 6.42
C ILE A 144 9.27 11.84 5.78
N ALA A 145 10.33 11.13 6.22
CA ALA A 145 10.60 9.78 5.74
C ALA A 145 9.36 8.88 5.93
N SER A 146 8.71 8.94 7.09
CA SER A 146 7.52 8.14 7.39
C SER A 146 6.33 8.48 6.49
N ILE A 147 6.07 9.76 6.23
CA ILE A 147 5.01 10.21 5.30
C ILE A 147 5.27 9.69 3.88
N LEU A 148 6.50 9.86 3.39
CA LEU A 148 6.89 9.41 2.04
C LEU A 148 6.80 7.89 1.90
N ASP A 149 7.19 7.16 2.94
CA ASP A 149 7.10 5.70 3.00
C ASP A 149 5.65 5.24 2.91
N ASP A 150 4.75 5.90 3.64
CA ASP A 150 3.33 5.56 3.64
C ASP A 150 2.65 5.83 2.28
N ILE A 151 3.00 6.95 1.62
CA ILE A 151 2.57 7.24 0.25
C ILE A 151 3.07 6.17 -0.72
N ARG A 152 4.37 5.85 -0.67
CA ARG A 152 5.00 4.80 -1.49
C ARG A 152 4.23 3.49 -1.34
N TYR A 153 4.03 3.07 -0.10
CA TYR A 153 3.39 1.79 0.21
C TYR A 153 1.93 1.73 -0.27
N LYS A 154 1.12 2.76 0.01
CA LYS A 154 -0.28 2.84 -0.41
C LYS A 154 -0.45 2.85 -1.93
N LEU A 155 0.42 3.56 -2.65
CA LEU A 155 0.41 3.54 -4.13
C LEU A 155 0.78 2.17 -4.69
N ILE A 156 1.78 1.50 -4.11
CA ILE A 156 2.18 0.13 -4.48
C ILE A 156 1.02 -0.86 -4.29
N LEU A 157 0.19 -0.68 -3.27
CA LEU A 157 -0.98 -1.53 -3.01
C LEU A 157 -2.10 -1.29 -4.01
N LEU A 158 -2.46 -0.03 -4.25
CA LEU A 158 -3.47 0.35 -5.23
C LEU A 158 -3.06 -0.07 -6.65
N PHE A 159 -1.78 -0.01 -6.96
CA PHE A 159 -1.25 -0.48 -8.24
C PHE A 159 -1.40 -1.99 -8.41
N GLU A 160 -1.06 -2.80 -7.40
CA GLU A 160 -1.33 -4.24 -7.48
C GLU A 160 -2.81 -4.53 -7.61
N ASP A 161 -3.67 -3.76 -6.94
CA ASP A 161 -5.11 -3.93 -7.03
C ASP A 161 -5.63 -3.67 -8.44
N VAL A 162 -5.24 -2.54 -9.05
CA VAL A 162 -5.54 -2.21 -10.45
C VAL A 162 -5.04 -3.31 -11.39
N LEU A 163 -3.80 -3.77 -11.23
CA LEU A 163 -3.23 -4.83 -12.05
C LEU A 163 -3.89 -6.20 -11.83
N ASN A 164 -4.43 -6.46 -10.63
CA ASN A 164 -5.11 -7.72 -10.32
C ASN A 164 -6.51 -7.82 -10.89
N HIS A 165 -7.20 -6.69 -10.94
CA HIS A 165 -8.59 -6.60 -11.37
C HIS A 165 -8.75 -5.97 -12.75
N LYS A 166 -7.65 -5.56 -13.39
CA LYS A 166 -7.62 -4.94 -14.73
C LYS A 166 -8.55 -3.72 -14.80
N ILE A 167 -8.51 -2.89 -13.75
CA ILE A 167 -9.36 -1.71 -13.63
C ILE A 167 -8.99 -0.71 -14.76
N PRO A 168 -9.94 -0.33 -15.64
CA PRO A 168 -9.62 0.43 -16.85
C PRO A 168 -9.51 1.94 -16.58
N LEU A 169 -8.37 2.42 -16.09
CA LEU A 169 -8.13 3.85 -15.81
C LEU A 169 -8.05 4.69 -17.11
N THR A 170 -8.53 5.94 -17.09
CA THR A 170 -8.71 6.82 -18.27
C THR A 170 -7.57 7.82 -18.50
N GLY A 171 -6.49 7.77 -17.69
CA GLY A 171 -5.29 8.58 -17.87
C GLY A 171 -4.10 7.79 -18.42
N ALA A 172 -3.50 8.25 -19.52
CA ALA A 172 -2.39 7.57 -20.21
C ALA A 172 -0.98 7.87 -19.64
N ILE A 173 -0.84 8.79 -18.68
CA ILE A 173 0.40 8.98 -17.90
C ILE A 173 0.20 8.21 -16.59
N GLY A 174 0.71 6.98 -16.59
CA GLY A 174 0.13 5.84 -15.89
C GLY A 174 0.40 5.78 -14.39
N LEU A 175 -0.48 5.12 -13.65
CA LEU A 175 -0.30 4.73 -12.25
C LEU A 175 1.08 4.11 -11.97
N GLU A 176 1.65 3.38 -12.94
CA GLU A 176 3.01 2.88 -12.89
C GLU A 176 4.06 3.99 -12.71
N GLU A 177 3.94 5.12 -13.41
CA GLU A 177 4.84 6.27 -13.26
C GLU A 177 4.69 6.94 -11.89
N LEU A 178 3.48 6.96 -11.33
CA LEU A 178 3.24 7.48 -9.98
C LEU A 178 3.88 6.59 -8.93
N VAL A 179 3.77 5.27 -9.08
CA VAL A 179 4.43 4.29 -8.20
C VAL A 179 5.95 4.41 -8.31
N GLU A 180 6.48 4.45 -9.54
CA GLU A 180 7.91 4.64 -9.78
C GLU A 180 8.41 5.95 -9.14
N SER A 181 7.64 7.04 -9.27
CA SER A 181 7.95 8.33 -8.66
C SER A 181 7.95 8.22 -7.14
N ALA A 182 6.90 7.68 -6.53
CA ALA A 182 6.81 7.56 -5.07
C ALA A 182 7.95 6.73 -4.46
N ILE A 183 8.28 5.59 -5.10
CA ILE A 183 9.44 4.76 -4.75
C ILE A 183 10.72 5.58 -4.83
N THR A 184 10.96 6.21 -5.98
CA THR A 184 12.17 7.01 -6.25
C THR A 184 12.36 8.13 -5.24
N ILE A 185 11.28 8.85 -4.93
CA ILE A 185 11.22 9.97 -3.99
C ILE A 185 11.62 9.49 -2.59
N TYR A 186 10.98 8.43 -2.10
CA TYR A 186 11.25 7.90 -0.77
C TYR A 186 12.70 7.42 -0.60
N TYR A 187 13.20 6.56 -1.49
CA TYR A 187 14.56 6.04 -1.35
C TYR A 187 15.62 7.11 -1.59
N SER A 188 15.35 8.10 -2.46
CA SER A 188 16.24 9.25 -2.64
C SER A 188 16.35 10.08 -1.38
N TYR A 189 15.21 10.30 -0.70
CA TYR A 189 15.14 11.05 0.55
C TYR A 189 15.94 10.37 1.66
N ILE A 190 15.71 9.09 1.91
CA ILE A 190 16.41 8.36 2.99
C ILE A 190 17.92 8.20 2.71
N LEU A 191 18.33 8.15 1.44
CA LEU A 191 19.74 8.10 1.04
C LEU A 191 20.42 9.47 1.03
N GLY A 192 19.70 10.57 1.29
CA GLY A 192 20.24 11.92 1.29
C GLY A 192 20.85 12.35 -0.05
N ARG A 193 20.34 11.83 -1.18
CA ARG A 193 20.90 12.14 -2.51
C ARG A 193 20.44 13.55 -2.97
N PRO A 194 21.34 14.55 -3.09
CA PRO A 194 20.95 15.95 -3.37
C PRO A 194 20.38 16.16 -4.78
N GLN A 195 20.79 15.33 -5.76
CA GLN A 195 20.40 15.46 -7.17
C GLN A 195 18.92 15.12 -7.44
N THR A 196 18.20 14.60 -6.44
CA THR A 196 16.78 14.24 -6.50
C THR A 196 15.96 15.03 -5.47
N THR A 197 16.44 16.20 -5.04
CA THR A 197 15.60 17.13 -4.26
C THR A 197 14.42 17.54 -5.13
N ILE A 198 13.26 16.93 -4.89
CA ILE A 198 12.02 17.23 -5.61
C ILE A 198 11.74 18.70 -5.32
N SER A 199 11.66 19.52 -6.37
CA SER A 199 11.22 20.89 -6.16
C SER A 199 9.80 20.87 -5.61
N HIS A 200 9.44 21.87 -4.80
CA HIS A 200 8.07 22.02 -4.32
C HIS A 200 7.04 21.98 -5.47
N SER A 201 7.38 22.53 -6.64
CA SER A 201 6.53 22.43 -7.85
C SER A 201 6.39 21.01 -8.41
N GLN A 202 7.44 20.18 -8.38
CA GLN A 202 7.38 18.77 -8.77
C GLN A 202 6.54 17.97 -7.77
N LEU A 203 6.62 18.30 -6.49
CA LEU A 203 5.84 17.67 -5.43
C LEU A 203 4.34 18.01 -5.55
N ILE A 204 4.00 19.28 -5.83
CA ILE A 204 2.62 19.68 -6.14
C ILE A 204 2.11 18.95 -7.38
N THR A 205 2.93 18.85 -8.43
CA THR A 205 2.55 18.13 -9.66
C THR A 205 2.29 16.65 -9.37
N PHE A 206 3.17 16.00 -8.61
CA PHE A 206 2.99 14.63 -8.15
C PHE A 206 1.69 14.48 -7.35
N THR A 207 1.46 15.38 -6.38
CA THR A 207 0.26 15.41 -5.53
C THR A 207 -1.02 15.49 -6.36
N ASN A 208 -1.09 16.42 -7.31
CA ASN A 208 -2.27 16.58 -8.17
C ASN A 208 -2.51 15.34 -9.03
N LYS A 209 -1.46 14.77 -9.64
CA LYS A 209 -1.60 13.52 -10.41
C LYS A 209 -2.08 12.35 -9.55
N VAL A 210 -1.61 12.24 -8.30
CA VAL A 210 -2.11 11.20 -7.39
C VAL A 210 -3.58 11.43 -7.07
N ARG A 211 -4.02 12.66 -6.81
CA ARG A 211 -5.45 12.97 -6.59
C ARG A 211 -6.32 12.65 -7.79
N ASP A 212 -5.87 13.00 -8.99
CA ASP A 212 -6.57 12.66 -10.23
C ASP A 212 -6.72 11.14 -10.38
N PHE A 213 -5.67 10.38 -10.05
CA PHE A 213 -5.74 8.92 -10.00
C PHE A 213 -6.73 8.40 -8.96
N ILE A 214 -6.73 8.96 -7.74
CA ILE A 214 -7.69 8.57 -6.68
C ILE A 214 -9.12 8.73 -7.19
N THR A 215 -9.43 9.88 -7.78
CA THR A 215 -10.76 10.17 -8.35
C THR A 215 -11.13 9.18 -9.45
N ASP A 216 -10.23 8.93 -10.41
CA ASP A 216 -10.48 7.99 -11.51
C ASP A 216 -10.69 6.55 -11.02
N TYR A 217 -9.88 6.11 -10.05
CA TYR A 217 -10.05 4.80 -9.42
C TYR A 217 -11.40 4.69 -8.72
N LEU A 218 -11.78 5.71 -7.94
CA LEU A 218 -13.05 5.73 -7.20
C LEU A 218 -14.26 5.67 -8.15
N ASN A 219 -14.20 6.37 -9.28
CA ASN A 219 -15.24 6.33 -10.31
C ASN A 219 -15.42 4.96 -10.96
N LYS A 220 -14.38 4.11 -10.93
CA LYS A 220 -14.37 2.76 -11.50
C LYS A 220 -14.34 1.68 -10.44
N PHE A 221 -14.60 2.06 -9.19
CA PHE A 221 -14.51 1.16 -8.07
C PHE A 221 -15.62 0.12 -8.15
N ASP A 222 -15.22 -1.15 -8.12
CA ASP A 222 -16.14 -2.28 -8.07
C ASP A 222 -16.09 -2.94 -6.68
N PRO A 223 -17.14 -2.79 -5.85
CA PRO A 223 -17.21 -3.37 -4.52
C PRO A 223 -17.34 -4.90 -4.53
N SER A 224 -17.71 -5.51 -5.66
CA SER A 224 -17.88 -6.97 -5.78
C SER A 224 -16.55 -7.74 -5.88
N LEU A 225 -15.46 -7.03 -6.15
CA LEU A 225 -14.12 -7.60 -6.21
C LEU A 225 -13.64 -8.04 -4.82
N LYS A 226 -12.61 -8.90 -4.81
CA LYS A 226 -11.98 -9.36 -3.56
C LYS A 226 -11.34 -8.19 -2.80
N GLN A 227 -11.21 -8.33 -1.49
CA GLN A 227 -10.47 -7.38 -0.64
C GLN A 227 -9.06 -7.09 -1.19
N ILE A 228 -8.60 -5.85 -0.96
CA ILE A 228 -7.27 -5.39 -1.29
C ILE A 228 -6.27 -6.16 -0.41
N LYS A 229 -5.30 -6.81 -1.05
CA LYS A 229 -4.32 -7.66 -0.34
C LYS A 229 -3.13 -6.82 0.17
N PRO A 230 -2.78 -6.89 1.45
CA PRO A 230 -1.66 -6.13 2.03
C PRO A 230 -0.28 -6.77 1.83
N TYR A 231 -0.23 -7.98 1.28
CA TYR A 231 0.96 -8.84 1.33
C TYR A 231 2.08 -8.40 0.40
N LYS A 232 3.30 -8.13 0.89
CA LYS A 232 4.58 -8.24 0.14
C LYS A 232 5.78 -8.45 1.07
N GLU A 233 6.40 -9.63 1.10
CA GLU A 233 7.63 -9.82 1.90
C GLU A 233 8.75 -8.84 1.48
N GLY A 234 8.74 -8.32 0.25
CA GLY A 234 9.74 -7.42 -0.30
C GLY A 234 9.44 -5.92 -0.26
N ASP A 235 8.51 -5.47 0.58
CA ASP A 235 8.22 -4.04 0.77
C ASP A 235 9.01 -3.37 1.90
N VAL A 236 9.86 -4.13 2.59
CA VAL A 236 10.68 -3.69 3.72
C VAL A 236 11.76 -2.72 3.24
N PRO A 237 11.67 -1.41 3.56
CA PRO A 237 12.58 -0.39 3.04
C PRO A 237 14.06 -0.68 3.27
N ASN A 238 14.37 -1.14 4.48
CA ASN A 238 15.74 -1.44 4.88
C ASN A 238 16.33 -2.60 4.05
N ASP A 239 15.57 -3.68 3.88
CA ASP A 239 16.04 -4.81 3.08
C ASP A 239 16.20 -4.42 1.61
N ASN A 240 15.31 -3.58 1.08
CA ASN A 240 15.44 -3.03 -0.27
C ASN A 240 16.71 -2.17 -0.44
N LEU A 241 17.05 -1.34 0.55
CA LEU A 241 18.30 -0.58 0.56
C LEU A 241 19.54 -1.47 0.54
N LEU A 242 19.60 -2.44 1.46
CA LEU A 242 20.72 -3.38 1.54
C LEU A 242 20.84 -4.23 0.28
N PHE A 243 19.70 -4.62 -0.29
CA PHE A 243 19.65 -5.36 -1.55
C PHE A 243 20.28 -4.57 -2.69
N ILE A 244 19.97 -3.27 -2.85
CA ILE A 244 20.60 -2.41 -3.86
C ILE A 244 22.13 -2.37 -3.67
N HIS A 245 22.60 -2.24 -2.43
CA HIS A 245 24.05 -2.20 -2.13
C HIS A 245 24.73 -3.54 -2.44
N LYS A 246 24.07 -4.65 -2.12
CA LYS A 246 24.55 -6.00 -2.46
C LYS A 246 24.60 -6.22 -3.97
N LEU A 247 23.54 -5.84 -4.67
CA LEU A 247 23.42 -6.00 -6.12
C LEU A 247 24.55 -5.25 -6.85
N LYS A 248 24.88 -4.05 -6.41
CA LYS A 248 26.00 -3.25 -6.96
C LYS A 248 27.37 -3.91 -6.79
N LYS A 249 27.55 -4.75 -5.76
CA LYS A 249 28.79 -5.48 -5.51
C LYS A 249 28.86 -6.81 -6.28
N ASN A 250 27.71 -7.47 -6.45
CA ASN A 250 27.67 -8.91 -6.80
C ASN A 250 27.05 -9.23 -8.18
N LEU A 251 26.40 -8.29 -8.86
CA LEU A 251 25.77 -8.50 -10.18
C LEU A 251 26.46 -7.74 -11.32
N PRO A 252 26.20 -8.11 -12.59
CA PRO A 252 27.07 -7.72 -13.70
C PRO A 252 27.13 -6.20 -13.92
N PRO A 253 28.34 -5.67 -14.18
CA PRO A 253 28.57 -4.24 -14.37
C PRO A 253 28.09 -3.70 -15.73
N GLU A 254 27.75 -4.53 -16.72
CA GLU A 254 27.60 -4.05 -18.10
C GLU A 254 26.20 -4.32 -18.69
N ASN A 255 25.38 -3.25 -18.66
CA ASN A 255 24.12 -3.03 -19.37
C ASN A 255 23.04 -4.12 -19.20
N ILE A 256 22.14 -3.91 -18.24
CA ILE A 256 20.82 -4.57 -18.22
C ILE A 256 19.83 -3.76 -19.07
N ASP A 257 19.21 -4.39 -20.05
CA ASP A 257 18.20 -3.78 -20.91
C ASP A 257 16.80 -3.84 -20.28
N TYR A 258 16.50 -4.94 -19.57
CA TYR A 258 15.20 -5.17 -18.96
C TYR A 258 15.34 -5.64 -17.51
N VAL A 259 14.53 -5.04 -16.63
CA VAL A 259 14.35 -5.49 -15.25
C VAL A 259 12.93 -6.05 -15.12
N ILE A 260 12.83 -7.34 -14.80
CA ILE A 260 11.58 -8.08 -14.69
C ILE A 260 11.28 -8.32 -13.22
N GLY A 261 10.24 -7.69 -12.68
CA GLY A 261 9.76 -7.94 -11.31
C GLY A 261 8.62 -8.95 -11.27
N ILE A 262 8.69 -9.90 -10.34
CA ILE A 262 7.60 -10.82 -10.05
C ILE A 262 6.59 -10.16 -9.10
N ARG A 263 5.34 -10.10 -9.53
CA ARG A 263 4.21 -9.52 -8.77
C ARG A 263 3.89 -10.34 -7.52
N PHE A 264 3.21 -9.72 -6.55
CA PHE A 264 2.90 -10.32 -5.24
C PHE A 264 4.13 -10.70 -4.41
N GLY A 265 4.94 -9.70 -4.05
CA GLY A 265 6.13 -9.88 -3.24
C GLY A 265 7.24 -8.92 -3.66
N GLY A 266 7.54 -8.87 -4.96
CA GLY A 266 8.68 -8.15 -5.51
C GLY A 266 8.34 -7.00 -6.47
N ILE A 267 7.12 -6.46 -6.47
CA ILE A 267 6.72 -5.41 -7.44
C ILE A 267 7.54 -4.11 -7.33
N GLU A 268 8.07 -3.81 -6.14
CA GLU A 268 8.86 -2.61 -5.88
C GLU A 268 10.31 -2.73 -6.38
N LEU A 269 10.88 -3.93 -6.27
CA LEU A 269 12.25 -4.27 -6.66
C LEU A 269 12.66 -3.78 -8.06
N PRO A 270 11.86 -3.96 -9.13
CA PRO A 270 12.25 -3.51 -10.46
C PRO A 270 12.40 -1.99 -10.57
N TYR A 271 11.57 -1.22 -9.86
CA TYR A 271 11.64 0.25 -9.90
C TYR A 271 12.86 0.77 -9.13
N ILE A 272 13.15 0.22 -7.95
CA ILE A 272 14.35 0.61 -7.20
C ILE A 272 15.63 0.23 -7.97
N VAL A 273 15.67 -0.95 -8.60
CA VAL A 273 16.85 -1.40 -9.35
C VAL A 273 17.04 -0.58 -10.62
N LYS A 274 15.95 -0.26 -11.36
CA LYS A 274 16.00 0.68 -12.48
C LYS A 274 16.58 2.01 -12.01
N HIS A 275 16.01 2.63 -10.98
CA HIS A 275 16.41 3.97 -10.56
C HIS A 275 17.86 4.05 -10.05
N PHE A 276 18.29 3.09 -9.22
CA PHE A 276 19.58 3.20 -8.51
C PHE A 276 20.76 2.47 -9.16
N ILE A 277 20.51 1.58 -10.13
CA ILE A 277 21.53 0.70 -10.72
C ILE A 277 21.47 0.76 -12.26
N TYR A 278 20.28 0.58 -12.85
CA TYR A 278 20.11 0.48 -14.30
C TYR A 278 19.10 1.50 -14.85
N PRO A 279 19.40 2.81 -14.85
CA PRO A 279 18.43 3.87 -15.17
C PRO A 279 17.92 3.84 -16.61
N LYS A 280 18.62 3.15 -17.51
CA LYS A 280 18.24 2.96 -18.92
C LYS A 280 17.42 1.69 -19.15
N ALA A 281 17.26 0.83 -18.14
CA ALA A 281 16.54 -0.42 -18.29
C ALA A 281 15.02 -0.18 -18.35
N LYS A 282 14.34 -1.01 -19.14
CA LYS A 282 12.87 -1.06 -19.18
C LYS A 282 12.36 -1.99 -18.09
N VAL A 283 11.35 -1.53 -17.34
CA VAL A 283 10.68 -2.38 -16.34
C VAL A 283 9.59 -3.22 -17.01
N ARG A 284 9.47 -4.47 -16.56
CA ARG A 284 8.35 -5.37 -16.86
C ARG A 284 7.92 -6.05 -15.58
N LEU A 285 6.61 -6.23 -15.44
CA LEU A 285 6.02 -6.95 -14.31
C LEU A 285 5.39 -8.25 -14.80
N VAL A 286 5.53 -9.31 -14.00
CA VAL A 286 5.02 -10.64 -14.36
C VAL A 286 4.24 -11.26 -13.21
N LYS A 287 3.09 -11.86 -13.53
CA LYS A 287 2.28 -12.63 -12.57
C LYS A 287 2.33 -14.10 -12.92
N ILE A 288 2.79 -14.92 -11.98
CA ILE A 288 2.87 -16.38 -12.11
C ILE A 288 1.96 -16.98 -11.04
N SER A 289 0.88 -17.62 -11.48
CA SER A 289 -0.20 -18.09 -10.60
C SER A 289 -0.34 -19.62 -10.53
N ASN A 290 0.23 -20.37 -11.48
CA ASN A 290 0.23 -21.84 -11.43
C ASN A 290 1.38 -22.43 -12.25
N TYR A 291 1.99 -23.51 -11.75
CA TYR A 291 3.13 -24.20 -12.38
C TYR A 291 2.75 -25.55 -13.01
N SER A 292 1.51 -26.00 -12.83
CA SER A 292 1.03 -27.33 -13.24
C SER A 292 0.75 -27.42 -14.74
N ASP A 293 0.34 -26.32 -15.37
CA ASP A 293 0.01 -26.28 -16.78
C ASP A 293 0.92 -25.29 -17.51
N LYS A 294 1.64 -25.77 -18.53
CA LYS A 294 2.47 -24.96 -19.45
C LYS A 294 1.71 -23.80 -20.12
N THR A 295 0.38 -23.76 -19.98
CA THR A 295 -0.54 -22.78 -20.56
C THR A 295 -1.05 -21.72 -19.56
N SER A 296 -0.77 -21.83 -18.26
CA SER A 296 -1.46 -21.03 -17.23
C SER A 296 -0.67 -19.83 -16.72
N ILE A 297 -0.01 -19.08 -17.62
CA ILE A 297 0.40 -17.71 -17.32
C ILE A 297 -0.70 -16.77 -17.80
N SER A 298 -1.43 -16.18 -16.87
CA SER A 298 -2.50 -15.25 -17.25
C SER A 298 -1.96 -13.96 -17.90
N GLU A 299 -0.69 -13.58 -17.63
CA GLU A 299 -0.18 -12.23 -17.99
C GLU A 299 1.30 -12.13 -18.42
N PHE A 300 2.05 -13.23 -18.64
CA PHE A 300 3.40 -13.12 -19.22
C PHE A 300 3.31 -13.00 -20.74
N LYS A 301 2.98 -11.79 -21.21
CA LYS A 301 3.06 -11.41 -22.62
C LYS A 301 4.22 -10.45 -22.82
N ILE A 302 5.45 -10.88 -22.55
CA ILE A 302 6.59 -10.14 -23.07
C ILE A 302 6.72 -10.53 -24.55
N ASN A 303 6.68 -9.53 -25.43
CA ASN A 303 6.96 -9.75 -26.84
C ASN A 303 8.38 -10.30 -26.97
N LYS A 304 8.50 -11.59 -27.28
CA LYS A 304 9.80 -12.29 -27.34
C LYS A 304 10.78 -11.62 -28.32
N LEU A 305 10.26 -10.95 -29.36
CA LEU A 305 11.07 -10.18 -30.30
C LEU A 305 11.75 -8.97 -29.65
N GLU A 306 11.13 -8.34 -28.65
CA GLU A 306 11.70 -7.19 -27.92
C GLU A 306 12.88 -7.56 -27.03
N LEU A 307 12.99 -8.83 -26.65
CA LEU A 307 14.05 -9.34 -25.79
C LEU A 307 15.25 -9.86 -26.56
N LYS A 308 15.16 -10.00 -27.90
CA LYS A 308 16.20 -10.58 -28.74
C LYS A 308 17.55 -9.91 -28.50
N HIS A 309 18.55 -10.69 -28.09
CA HIS A 309 19.91 -10.23 -27.75
C HIS A 309 19.99 -9.25 -26.57
N LYS A 310 19.00 -9.26 -25.66
CA LYS A 310 18.94 -8.37 -24.50
C LYS A 310 19.44 -9.06 -23.24
N ASN A 311 20.04 -8.27 -22.36
CA ASN A 311 20.40 -8.70 -21.01
C ASN A 311 19.23 -8.42 -20.06
N VAL A 312 18.80 -9.45 -19.34
CA VAL A 312 17.60 -9.41 -18.50
C VAL A 312 17.96 -9.71 -17.06
N LEU A 313 17.48 -8.88 -16.13
CA LEU A 313 17.55 -9.13 -14.69
C LEU A 313 16.16 -9.43 -14.14
N ILE A 314 15.99 -10.60 -13.55
CA ILE A 314 14.74 -11.03 -12.89
C ILE A 314 14.87 -10.81 -11.39
N LEU A 315 13.82 -10.22 -10.79
CA LEU A 315 13.73 -9.87 -9.38
C LEU A 315 12.50 -10.51 -8.74
N ASP A 316 12.70 -11.10 -7.56
CA ASP A 316 11.66 -11.75 -6.75
C ASP A 316 11.83 -11.39 -5.27
N ASP A 317 10.77 -11.53 -4.47
CA ASP A 317 10.90 -11.37 -3.01
C ASP A 317 11.71 -12.53 -2.42
N GLY A 318 11.43 -13.76 -2.81
CA GLY A 318 12.02 -14.92 -2.19
C GLY A 318 12.19 -16.12 -3.11
N ILE A 319 13.37 -16.74 -3.07
CA ILE A 319 13.56 -18.05 -3.69
C ILE A 319 13.17 -19.13 -2.71
N THR A 320 12.17 -19.90 -3.14
CA THR A 320 11.87 -21.17 -2.50
C THR A 320 12.33 -22.38 -3.30
N THR A 321 11.48 -22.96 -4.12
CA THR A 321 11.80 -24.20 -4.86
C THR A 321 12.65 -23.95 -6.10
N GLY A 322 12.83 -22.69 -6.51
CA GLY A 322 13.46 -22.33 -7.78
C GLY A 322 12.53 -22.47 -9.00
N ARG A 323 11.28 -22.92 -8.82
CA ARG A 323 10.32 -23.15 -9.92
C ARG A 323 9.98 -21.90 -10.71
N THR A 324 9.74 -20.78 -10.04
CA THR A 324 9.48 -19.49 -10.69
C THR A 324 10.63 -19.07 -11.59
N ILE A 325 11.85 -19.23 -11.09
CA ILE A 325 13.09 -18.92 -11.82
C ILE A 325 13.23 -19.84 -13.03
N GLN A 326 13.13 -21.16 -12.81
CA GLN A 326 13.25 -22.16 -13.87
C GLN A 326 12.24 -21.89 -14.99
N PHE A 327 11.01 -21.60 -14.62
CA PHE A 327 9.95 -21.28 -15.56
C PHE A 327 10.28 -20.06 -16.42
N LEU A 328 10.78 -18.98 -15.81
CA LEU A 328 11.17 -17.77 -16.54
C LEU A 328 12.39 -18.02 -17.44
N ILE A 329 13.41 -18.74 -16.94
CA ILE A 329 14.57 -19.16 -17.75
C ILE A 329 14.10 -19.92 -18.99
N ASP A 330 13.26 -20.94 -18.83
CA ASP A 330 12.80 -21.77 -19.95
C ASP A 330 12.01 -20.98 -20.99
N ASN A 331 11.31 -19.93 -20.59
CA ASN A 331 10.55 -19.09 -21.52
C ASN A 331 11.37 -17.98 -22.18
N LEU A 332 12.51 -17.60 -21.59
CA LEU A 332 13.32 -16.45 -22.00
C LEU A 332 14.65 -16.81 -22.66
N LYS A 333 15.22 -17.98 -22.33
CA LYS A 333 16.60 -18.35 -22.71
C LYS A 333 16.88 -18.29 -24.21
N ASP A 334 15.91 -18.67 -25.05
CA ASP A 334 16.08 -18.66 -26.51
C ASP A 334 15.98 -17.25 -27.13
N ASN A 335 15.57 -16.27 -26.33
CA ASN A 335 15.29 -14.90 -26.79
C ASN A 335 16.18 -13.86 -26.11
N CYS A 336 17.00 -14.22 -25.13
CA CYS A 336 17.83 -13.26 -24.39
C CYS A 336 19.32 -13.59 -24.59
N ASN A 337 20.20 -12.60 -24.44
CA ASN A 337 21.65 -12.85 -24.45
C ASN A 337 22.10 -13.46 -23.10
N ASN A 338 21.69 -12.81 -22.00
CA ASN A 338 21.97 -13.26 -20.64
C ASN A 338 20.73 -13.06 -19.75
N ILE A 339 20.56 -13.97 -18.79
CA ILE A 339 19.49 -13.94 -17.79
C ILE A 339 20.14 -13.99 -16.42
N TYR A 340 19.89 -12.95 -15.63
CA TYR A 340 20.34 -12.83 -14.25
C TYR A 340 19.14 -12.93 -13.31
N PHE A 341 19.40 -13.41 -12.10
CA PHE A 341 18.37 -13.51 -11.08
C PHE A 341 18.88 -12.97 -9.75
N ALA A 342 18.03 -12.21 -9.06
CA ALA A 342 18.27 -11.76 -7.71
C ALA A 342 16.99 -11.72 -6.88
N CYS A 343 17.11 -11.91 -5.57
CA CYS A 343 16.00 -11.84 -4.64
C CYS A 343 16.43 -11.29 -3.29
N LEU A 344 15.45 -10.84 -2.50
CA LEU A 344 15.71 -10.47 -1.11
C LEU A 344 15.97 -11.72 -0.27
N TYR A 345 15.11 -12.72 -0.38
CA TYR A 345 15.13 -13.82 0.58
C TYR A 345 15.40 -15.18 -0.04
N TYR A 346 15.94 -16.05 0.80
CA TYR A 346 15.97 -17.48 0.56
C TYR A 346 15.46 -18.20 1.81
N SER A 347 14.67 -19.28 1.67
CA SER A 347 14.25 -20.10 2.82
C SER A 347 15.01 -21.42 2.86
N GLY A 348 15.86 -21.67 3.86
CA GLY A 348 16.55 -22.95 4.01
C GLY A 348 15.68 -24.06 4.64
N LYS A 349 14.83 -23.70 5.61
CA LYS A 349 14.14 -24.62 6.55
C LYS A 349 13.23 -25.72 5.96
N LYS A 350 12.95 -25.73 4.65
CA LYS A 350 12.12 -26.76 3.98
C LYS A 350 12.71 -27.35 2.70
N ARG A 351 13.94 -26.96 2.30
CA ARG A 351 14.48 -27.32 0.97
C ARG A 351 14.69 -28.81 0.77
N ILE A 352 15.40 -29.42 1.71
CA ILE A 352 15.69 -30.84 1.67
C ILE A 352 14.40 -31.66 1.67
N LYS A 353 13.40 -31.23 2.46
CA LYS A 353 12.07 -31.86 2.47
C LYS A 353 11.39 -31.77 1.10
N HIS A 354 11.48 -30.61 0.42
CA HIS A 354 10.93 -30.45 -0.93
C HIS A 354 11.69 -31.26 -1.99
N MET A 355 13.01 -31.41 -1.85
CA MET A 355 13.83 -32.26 -2.73
C MET A 355 13.45 -33.76 -2.62
N GLN A 356 12.92 -34.18 -1.48
CA GLN A 356 12.44 -35.56 -1.26
C GLN A 356 11.02 -35.80 -1.79
N MET A 357 10.30 -34.76 -2.22
CA MET A 357 8.92 -34.87 -2.67
C MET A 357 8.87 -35.12 -4.18
N ASP A 358 8.23 -36.22 -4.59
CA ASP A 358 8.01 -36.54 -6.00
C ASP A 358 7.28 -35.40 -6.71
N GLY A 359 7.84 -34.99 -7.86
CA GLY A 359 7.28 -33.92 -8.68
C GLY A 359 7.33 -32.53 -8.05
N HIS A 360 8.06 -32.32 -6.94
CA HIS A 360 8.30 -31.00 -6.33
C HIS A 360 9.68 -30.42 -6.69
N GLY A 361 10.73 -31.23 -6.68
CA GLY A 361 12.11 -30.78 -6.90
C GLY A 361 12.60 -29.78 -5.84
N GLY A 362 13.86 -29.34 -5.95
CA GLY A 362 14.43 -28.29 -5.11
C GLY A 362 15.27 -27.29 -5.90
N VAL A 363 15.64 -26.19 -5.27
CA VAL A 363 16.54 -25.21 -5.89
C VAL A 363 17.94 -25.82 -6.03
N ASN A 364 18.57 -25.61 -7.18
CA ASN A 364 19.96 -25.98 -7.40
C ASN A 364 20.87 -25.06 -6.59
N ILE A 365 21.59 -25.61 -5.59
CA ILE A 365 22.48 -24.81 -4.74
C ILE A 365 23.58 -24.10 -5.52
N GLU A 366 24.12 -24.73 -6.57
CA GLU A 366 25.17 -24.13 -7.40
C GLU A 366 24.62 -22.97 -8.24
N GLN A 367 23.36 -23.01 -8.66
CA GLN A 367 22.73 -21.84 -9.28
C GLN A 367 22.33 -20.79 -8.25
N LEU A 368 21.87 -21.19 -7.06
CA LEU A 368 21.53 -20.27 -5.98
C LEU A 368 22.74 -19.44 -5.55
N LYS A 369 23.94 -20.03 -5.51
CA LYS A 369 25.21 -19.34 -5.25
C LYS A 369 25.56 -18.29 -6.31
N LYS A 370 25.02 -18.40 -7.53
CA LYS A 370 25.18 -17.40 -8.59
C LYS A 370 24.14 -16.28 -8.52
N CYS A 371 23.05 -16.47 -7.76
CA CYS A 371 22.04 -15.44 -7.56
C CYS A 371 22.50 -14.45 -6.50
N CYS A 372 22.13 -13.18 -6.65
CA CYS A 372 22.22 -12.23 -5.54
C CYS A 372 21.04 -12.46 -4.59
N VAL A 373 21.32 -13.02 -3.41
CA VAL A 373 20.34 -13.27 -2.33
C VAL A 373 20.70 -12.37 -1.16
N LEU A 374 19.80 -11.53 -0.64
CA LEU A 374 20.14 -10.65 0.49
C LEU A 374 20.35 -11.44 1.80
N LYS A 375 19.35 -12.20 2.26
CA LYS A 375 19.40 -12.94 3.54
C LYS A 375 18.46 -14.15 3.59
N GLU A 376 18.53 -14.96 4.66
CA GLU A 376 17.52 -15.99 4.90
C GLU A 376 16.17 -15.36 5.34
N THR A 377 15.03 -15.85 4.85
CA THR A 377 13.71 -15.39 5.34
C THR A 377 13.44 -15.91 6.75
N ASN A 378 12.99 -15.00 7.62
CA ASN A 378 12.46 -15.34 8.94
C ASN A 378 10.97 -15.73 8.89
N TYR A 379 10.26 -15.40 7.82
CA TYR A 379 8.80 -15.48 7.73
C TYR A 379 8.28 -16.92 7.61
N THR A 380 8.96 -17.77 6.84
CA THR A 380 8.61 -19.21 6.80
C THR A 380 8.80 -19.92 8.15
N ALA A 381 9.53 -19.33 9.11
CA ALA A 381 9.68 -19.86 10.45
C ALA A 381 8.53 -19.48 11.40
N SER A 382 7.85 -18.36 11.20
CA SER A 382 6.75 -17.90 12.08
C SER A 382 5.40 -18.56 11.73
N ILE A 383 5.12 -18.82 10.45
CA ILE A 383 3.84 -19.42 9.99
C ILE A 383 3.80 -20.96 10.17
N ASN A 384 4.93 -21.61 10.44
CA ASN A 384 5.01 -23.08 10.41
C ASN A 384 5.45 -23.70 11.74
N LYS A 385 4.71 -23.43 12.82
CA LYS A 385 4.90 -24.14 14.09
C LYS A 385 4.41 -25.60 14.05
N THR A 386 3.66 -26.02 13.03
CA THR A 386 3.07 -27.37 12.94
C THR A 386 3.71 -28.24 11.85
N SER A 387 3.94 -29.51 12.20
CA SER A 387 4.53 -30.49 11.28
C SER A 387 3.55 -30.93 10.18
N TYR A 388 4.02 -30.84 8.92
CA TYR A 388 3.39 -31.36 7.70
C TYR A 388 3.52 -32.88 7.53
N THR A 389 4.07 -33.54 8.53
CA THR A 389 4.24 -35.00 8.54
C THR A 389 3.23 -35.64 9.49
N ASN A 390 2.77 -36.84 9.14
CA ASN A 390 2.01 -37.69 10.05
C ASN A 390 2.93 -38.26 11.15
N LYS A 391 2.35 -39.02 12.09
CA LYS A 391 3.09 -39.68 13.19
C LYS A 391 4.22 -40.62 12.73
N LYS A 392 4.30 -40.95 11.44
CA LYS A 392 5.36 -41.77 10.82
C LYS A 392 6.40 -40.96 10.04
N GLY A 393 6.38 -39.63 10.13
CA GLY A 393 7.31 -38.75 9.42
C GLY A 393 7.04 -38.61 7.91
N LYS A 394 5.96 -39.19 7.39
CA LYS A 394 5.57 -39.09 5.98
C LYS A 394 4.62 -37.91 5.75
N PHE A 395 4.77 -37.25 4.60
CA PHE A 395 3.97 -36.08 4.21
C PHE A 395 2.47 -36.41 4.13
N ASP A 396 1.63 -35.57 4.75
CA ASP A 396 0.18 -35.74 4.77
C ASP A 396 -0.52 -34.77 3.80
N LYS A 397 -0.86 -35.27 2.60
CA LYS A 397 -1.59 -34.51 1.56
C LYS A 397 -2.99 -34.05 2.03
N THR A 398 -3.54 -34.68 3.06
CA THR A 398 -4.86 -34.38 3.62
C THR A 398 -4.78 -33.18 4.56
N LYS A 399 -3.74 -33.13 5.40
CA LYS A 399 -3.50 -32.04 6.36
C LYS A 399 -3.26 -30.70 5.65
N ALA A 400 -2.53 -30.70 4.53
CA ALA A 400 -2.35 -29.52 3.68
C ALA A 400 -3.66 -29.02 3.03
N LYS A 401 -4.59 -29.92 2.69
CA LYS A 401 -5.94 -29.57 2.19
C LYS A 401 -6.88 -29.08 3.29
N VAL A 402 -6.73 -29.60 4.51
CA VAL A 402 -7.51 -29.22 5.69
C VAL A 402 -7.05 -27.86 6.22
N GLU A 403 -5.75 -27.58 6.26
CA GLU A 403 -5.20 -26.28 6.68
C GLU A 403 -5.56 -25.15 5.70
N ALA A 404 -5.58 -25.41 4.38
CA ALA A 404 -6.07 -24.47 3.37
C ALA A 404 -7.58 -24.14 3.50
N LYS A 405 -8.34 -24.98 4.23
CA LYS A 405 -9.75 -24.74 4.57
C LYS A 405 -9.93 -24.20 6.00
N ALA A 406 -8.98 -24.41 6.90
CA ALA A 406 -9.04 -23.99 8.29
C ALA A 406 -8.76 -22.49 8.47
N ASP A 407 -8.04 -21.85 7.53
CA ASP A 407 -7.85 -20.38 7.47
C ASP A 407 -9.12 -19.61 7.06
N LEU A 408 -10.24 -20.29 6.86
CA LEU A 408 -11.54 -19.73 6.46
C LEU A 408 -12.64 -19.89 7.52
N GLY A 409 -12.30 -20.31 8.75
CA GLY A 409 -13.31 -20.56 9.76
C GLY A 409 -12.84 -20.25 11.16
N GLN A 410 -13.14 -19.04 11.64
CA GLN A 410 -13.39 -18.61 13.03
C GLN A 410 -13.40 -17.08 13.06
N THR A 411 -14.31 -16.33 13.69
CA THR A 411 -15.66 -16.53 14.22
C THR A 411 -16.24 -15.11 14.19
N LEU A 412 -17.46 -14.91 13.66
CA LEU A 412 -18.16 -13.63 13.79
C LEU A 412 -18.33 -13.35 15.28
N PHE A 413 -17.75 -12.26 15.77
CA PHE A 413 -18.32 -11.58 16.92
C PHE A 413 -19.50 -10.77 16.38
N ASP A 414 -20.70 -11.31 16.55
CA ASP A 414 -21.90 -10.49 16.56
C ASP A 414 -21.78 -9.58 17.78
N LEU A 415 -21.29 -8.36 17.55
CA LEU A 415 -21.44 -7.26 18.49
C LEU A 415 -22.90 -6.82 18.41
N GLU A 416 -23.75 -7.44 19.24
CA GLU A 416 -25.00 -6.79 19.64
C GLU A 416 -24.64 -5.50 20.38
N ILE A 417 -24.70 -4.38 19.67
CA ILE A 417 -24.58 -3.06 20.27
C ILE A 417 -25.94 -2.72 20.89
N PRO A 418 -26.02 -2.40 22.19
CA PRO A 418 -27.24 -1.89 22.77
C PRO A 418 -27.58 -0.57 22.10
N ILE A 419 -28.74 -0.52 21.45
CA ILE A 419 -29.32 0.74 20.99
C ILE A 419 -29.72 1.50 22.25
N GLU A 420 -28.94 2.51 22.63
CA GLU A 420 -29.42 3.50 23.59
C GLU A 420 -30.63 4.22 22.95
N ASN A 421 -31.76 4.12 23.64
CA ASN A 421 -33.01 4.77 23.25
C ASN A 421 -32.83 6.29 23.27
N GLU A 422 -32.42 6.86 22.15
CA GLU A 422 -32.56 8.28 21.91
C GLU A 422 -34.06 8.64 21.88
N SER A 423 -34.38 9.68 22.63
CA SER A 423 -35.71 10.23 22.84
C SER A 423 -36.52 10.33 21.54
N LYS A 424 -37.73 9.76 21.58
CA LYS A 424 -38.77 9.80 20.54
C LYS A 424 -38.98 11.23 20.01
N LYS A 425 -38.40 11.53 18.85
CA LYS A 425 -38.97 12.46 17.86
C LYS A 425 -39.54 11.62 16.71
N ASP A 426 -40.71 12.01 16.24
CA ASP A 426 -41.68 11.22 15.48
C ASP A 426 -41.14 10.38 14.31
N GLU A 427 -41.70 9.17 14.17
CA GLU A 427 -41.44 8.14 13.13
C GLU A 427 -41.59 8.61 11.66
N TYR A 428 -42.06 9.83 11.42
CA TYR A 428 -42.34 10.36 10.07
C TYR A 428 -41.27 11.29 9.50
N SER A 429 -40.28 11.69 10.31
CA SER A 429 -39.23 12.61 9.88
C SER A 429 -38.12 11.90 9.10
N LYS A 430 -37.71 12.50 7.96
CA LYS A 430 -36.61 11.99 7.15
C LYS A 430 -35.27 12.35 7.78
N LYS A 431 -34.42 11.35 7.95
CA LYS A 431 -33.10 11.49 8.53
C LYS A 431 -32.12 12.06 7.51
N VAL A 432 -31.43 13.16 7.86
CA VAL A 432 -30.51 13.88 6.98
C VAL A 432 -29.11 13.84 7.57
N PHE A 433 -28.15 13.39 6.78
CA PHE A 433 -26.73 13.52 7.07
C PHE A 433 -26.15 14.67 6.23
N ILE A 434 -25.41 15.59 6.85
CA ILE A 434 -24.78 16.72 6.16
C ILE A 434 -23.28 16.63 6.36
N ALA A 435 -22.52 16.56 5.26
CA ALA A 435 -21.07 16.45 5.30
C ALA A 435 -20.38 17.53 4.47
N CYS A 436 -19.20 17.93 4.95
CA CYS A 436 -18.28 18.84 4.29
C CYS A 436 -16.84 18.35 4.49
N SER A 437 -15.96 18.62 3.53
CA SER A 437 -14.52 18.42 3.70
C SER A 437 -13.98 19.35 4.77
N LEU A 438 -13.18 18.81 5.69
CA LEU A 438 -12.50 19.52 6.76
C LEU A 438 -11.85 20.83 6.28
N SER A 439 -11.10 20.74 5.19
CA SER A 439 -10.33 21.83 4.56
C SER A 439 -11.18 23.04 4.17
N TYR A 440 -12.50 22.88 4.03
CA TYR A 440 -13.39 23.92 3.54
C TYR A 440 -14.39 24.42 4.58
N ILE A 441 -14.44 23.81 5.77
CA ILE A 441 -15.44 24.16 6.79
C ILE A 441 -15.30 25.61 7.23
N THR A 442 -14.08 26.05 7.57
CA THR A 442 -13.79 27.41 8.06
C THR A 442 -14.21 28.48 7.05
N GLU A 443 -13.82 28.33 5.78
CA GLU A 443 -14.12 29.33 4.73
C GLU A 443 -15.55 29.25 4.19
N SER A 444 -16.27 28.17 4.49
CA SER A 444 -17.63 27.93 3.99
C SER A 444 -18.68 27.86 5.09
N TYR A 445 -18.34 28.25 6.32
CA TYR A 445 -19.21 28.11 7.49
C TYR A 445 -20.60 28.70 7.28
N ASP A 446 -20.70 29.92 6.74
CA ASP A 446 -22.00 30.58 6.52
C ASP A 446 -22.88 29.81 5.52
N TYR A 447 -22.28 29.24 4.47
CA TYR A 447 -23.00 28.42 3.51
C TYR A 447 -23.44 27.09 4.13
N LEU A 448 -22.58 26.47 4.92
CA LEU A 448 -22.88 25.24 5.66
C LEU A 448 -24.01 25.46 6.65
N MET A 449 -23.99 26.55 7.42
CA MET A 449 -25.06 26.93 8.33
C MET A 449 -26.37 27.23 7.60
N SER A 450 -26.31 27.86 6.44
CA SER A 450 -27.51 28.11 5.61
C SER A 450 -28.14 26.80 5.12
N ILE A 451 -27.32 25.85 4.68
CA ILE A 451 -27.77 24.51 4.27
C ILE A 451 -28.36 23.77 5.48
N ARG A 452 -27.64 23.76 6.60
CA ARG A 452 -28.09 23.14 7.84
C ARG A 452 -29.42 23.70 8.32
N ASN A 453 -29.56 25.03 8.37
CA ASN A 453 -30.78 25.70 8.79
C ASN A 453 -31.95 25.30 7.90
N LYS A 454 -31.77 25.23 6.58
CA LYS A 454 -32.81 24.77 5.64
C LYS A 454 -33.39 23.40 6.02
N TYR A 455 -32.54 22.45 6.42
CA TYR A 455 -32.99 21.13 6.84
C TYR A 455 -33.49 21.13 8.28
N ASN A 456 -32.91 21.91 9.17
CA ASN A 456 -33.27 21.96 10.59
C ASN A 456 -34.60 22.68 10.87
N THR A 457 -34.98 23.69 10.08
CA THR A 457 -36.21 24.46 10.27
C THR A 457 -37.45 23.80 9.67
N ASN A 458 -37.27 22.75 8.85
CA ASN A 458 -38.38 22.02 8.26
C ASN A 458 -38.66 20.77 9.10
N VAL A 459 -39.88 20.68 9.63
CA VAL A 459 -40.37 19.59 10.50
C VAL A 459 -40.29 18.21 9.86
N ASP A 460 -40.19 18.13 8.53
CA ASP A 460 -40.07 16.88 7.78
C ASP A 460 -38.68 16.25 7.89
N TYR A 461 -37.69 16.93 8.47
CA TYR A 461 -36.31 16.46 8.54
C TYR A 461 -35.77 16.42 9.96
N VAL A 462 -34.95 15.41 10.23
CA VAL A 462 -34.13 15.31 11.44
C VAL A 462 -32.67 15.12 11.03
N ILE A 463 -31.79 15.96 11.53
CA ILE A 463 -30.35 15.84 11.27
C ILE A 463 -29.79 14.73 12.16
N VAL A 464 -29.17 13.70 11.55
CA VAL A 464 -28.64 12.51 12.24
C VAL A 464 -27.34 12.82 12.97
N ASP A 465 -26.43 13.53 12.31
CA ASP A 465 -25.23 14.10 12.90
C ASP A 465 -24.96 15.45 12.25
N ASP A 466 -24.32 16.31 13.01
CA ASP A 466 -24.04 17.68 12.66
C ASP A 466 -22.56 17.98 12.84
N TRP A 467 -21.84 17.81 11.73
CA TRP A 467 -20.42 18.08 11.63
C TRP A 467 -20.06 19.55 11.85
N ILE A 468 -21.06 20.44 11.87
CA ILE A 468 -20.89 21.89 11.89
C ILE A 468 -21.01 22.45 13.31
N VAL A 469 -21.93 21.94 14.14
CA VAL A 469 -22.21 22.58 15.45
C VAL A 469 -21.29 22.10 16.57
N ASN A 470 -20.98 20.80 16.64
CA ASN A 470 -20.21 20.25 17.76
C ASN A 470 -18.68 20.32 17.56
N ARG A 471 -18.25 20.77 16.37
CA ARG A 471 -16.86 20.63 15.90
C ARG A 471 -16.25 21.95 15.42
N ILE A 472 -16.88 23.08 15.75
CA ILE A 472 -16.44 24.41 15.34
C ILE A 472 -16.43 25.32 16.56
N GLU A 473 -15.29 25.94 16.83
CA GLU A 473 -15.13 26.96 17.86
C GLU A 473 -14.93 28.33 17.21
N ARG A 474 -15.30 29.39 17.93
CA ARG A 474 -15.10 30.77 17.47
C ARG A 474 -13.84 31.33 18.13
N VAL A 475 -12.85 31.70 17.32
CA VAL A 475 -11.58 32.29 17.76
C VAL A 475 -11.38 33.59 16.98
N ASP A 476 -11.19 34.71 17.67
CA ASP A 476 -10.96 36.04 17.08
C ASP A 476 -11.92 36.41 15.94
N SER A 477 -13.22 36.19 16.17
CA SER A 477 -14.31 36.40 15.20
C SER A 477 -14.30 35.48 13.97
N LYS A 478 -13.38 34.52 13.87
CA LYS A 478 -13.38 33.47 12.84
C LYS A 478 -13.91 32.16 13.39
N HIS A 479 -14.66 31.43 12.58
CA HIS A 479 -15.07 30.06 12.88
C HIS A 479 -13.92 29.12 12.52
N ILE A 480 -13.41 28.37 13.49
CA ILE A 480 -12.31 27.42 13.30
C ILE A 480 -12.84 26.03 13.61
N TYR A 481 -12.68 25.11 12.66
CA TYR A 481 -12.97 23.70 12.92
C TYR A 481 -12.00 23.12 13.94
N LYS A 482 -12.52 22.33 14.87
CA LYS A 482 -11.78 21.60 15.88
C LYS A 482 -11.96 20.11 15.66
N GLU A 483 -10.89 19.45 15.27
CA GLU A 483 -10.85 17.99 15.21
C GLU A 483 -10.92 17.44 16.65
N ILE A 484 -11.81 16.48 16.89
CA ILE A 484 -11.87 15.75 18.15
C ILE A 484 -10.83 14.62 18.06
N PRO A 485 -9.76 14.63 18.87
CA PRO A 485 -8.70 13.62 18.78
C PRO A 485 -9.25 12.20 18.94
N GLY A 486 -8.70 11.25 18.16
CA GLY A 486 -9.07 9.83 18.22
C GLY A 486 -10.34 9.44 17.46
N ARG A 487 -11.06 10.39 16.84
CA ARG A 487 -12.25 10.09 16.02
C ARG A 487 -11.89 9.75 14.58
N ASN A 488 -12.54 8.72 14.02
CA ASN A 488 -12.43 8.38 12.60
C ASN A 488 -13.64 8.94 11.86
N PHE A 489 -13.51 10.18 11.41
CA PHE A 489 -14.61 10.95 10.84
C PHE A 489 -15.23 10.32 9.59
N LEU A 490 -14.45 9.63 8.76
CA LEU A 490 -15.05 8.87 7.68
C LEU A 490 -15.89 7.72 8.21
N TYR A 491 -15.34 6.90 9.11
CA TYR A 491 -16.07 5.76 9.63
C TYR A 491 -17.39 6.19 10.27
N GLU A 492 -17.35 7.28 11.04
CA GLU A 492 -18.55 7.91 11.60
C GLU A 492 -19.50 8.42 10.52
N GLY A 493 -18.98 9.13 9.51
CA GLY A 493 -19.79 9.58 8.38
C GLY A 493 -20.45 8.41 7.63
N ILE A 494 -19.79 7.26 7.55
CA ILE A 494 -20.39 6.04 6.97
C ILE A 494 -21.50 5.49 7.88
N ILE A 495 -21.31 5.46 9.20
CA ILE A 495 -22.36 5.11 10.16
C ILE A 495 -23.55 6.08 10.04
N ASP A 496 -23.30 7.36 9.88
CA ASP A 496 -24.34 8.39 9.76
C ASP A 496 -25.08 8.28 8.43
N ILE A 497 -24.38 7.93 7.34
CA ILE A 497 -25.00 7.56 6.08
C ILE A 497 -25.99 6.41 6.29
N ASP A 498 -25.61 5.38 7.04
CA ASP A 498 -26.46 4.20 7.30
C ASP A 498 -27.76 4.59 7.97
N LYS A 499 -27.65 5.49 8.95
CA LYS A 499 -28.77 6.04 9.71
C LYS A 499 -29.58 7.11 8.96
N SER A 500 -29.13 7.57 7.80
CA SER A 500 -29.78 8.66 7.04
C SER A 500 -30.67 8.17 5.90
N ASP A 501 -31.70 8.94 5.55
CA ASP A 501 -32.48 8.79 4.32
C ASP A 501 -31.93 9.67 3.19
N ILE A 502 -31.37 10.82 3.56
CA ILE A 502 -30.82 11.83 2.64
C ILE A 502 -29.39 12.17 3.06
N VAL A 503 -28.47 12.12 2.11
CA VAL A 503 -27.09 12.53 2.29
C VAL A 503 -26.84 13.82 1.53
N VAL A 504 -26.46 14.86 2.26
CA VAL A 504 -26.15 16.20 1.75
C VAL A 504 -24.65 16.40 1.77
N LEU A 505 -24.04 16.54 0.60
CA LEU A 505 -22.60 16.72 0.45
C LEU A 505 -22.30 18.14 -0.01
N PHE A 506 -21.51 18.86 0.77
CA PHE A 506 -21.03 20.19 0.40
C PHE A 506 -19.63 20.08 -0.23
N CYS A 507 -19.56 20.34 -1.54
CA CYS A 507 -18.39 20.19 -2.40
C CYS A 507 -17.98 21.55 -3.01
N PRO A 508 -17.28 22.42 -2.27
CA PRO A 508 -16.83 23.71 -2.76
C PRO A 508 -15.53 23.61 -3.60
N GLY A 509 -14.96 22.40 -3.70
CA GLY A 509 -13.77 22.02 -4.45
C GLY A 509 -13.51 20.51 -4.32
N PRO A 510 -12.53 19.95 -5.06
CA PRO A 510 -12.21 18.52 -5.02
C PRO A 510 -11.89 18.04 -3.59
N SER A 511 -12.50 16.94 -3.16
CA SER A 511 -12.27 16.37 -1.83
C SER A 511 -12.43 14.85 -1.87
N VAL A 512 -11.35 14.14 -1.54
CA VAL A 512 -11.36 12.67 -1.45
C VAL A 512 -12.35 12.19 -0.39
N TYR A 513 -12.46 12.94 0.71
CA TYR A 513 -13.44 12.67 1.77
C TYR A 513 -14.88 12.71 1.23
N ILE A 514 -15.25 13.76 0.49
CA ILE A 514 -16.60 13.90 -0.08
C ILE A 514 -16.86 12.87 -1.17
N SER A 515 -15.90 12.62 -2.06
CA SER A 515 -16.01 11.57 -3.09
C SER A 515 -16.21 10.19 -2.47
N SER A 516 -15.59 9.94 -1.31
CA SER A 516 -15.74 8.68 -0.58
C SER A 516 -17.15 8.53 0.02
N LEU A 517 -17.64 9.55 0.73
CA LEU A 517 -19.01 9.55 1.25
C LEU A 517 -20.05 9.44 0.14
N PHE A 518 -19.81 10.10 -0.99
CA PHE A 518 -20.65 10.02 -2.16
C PHE A 518 -20.82 8.57 -2.63
N LEU A 519 -19.72 7.85 -2.81
CA LEU A 519 -19.76 6.45 -3.25
C LEU A 519 -20.48 5.55 -2.24
N VAL A 520 -20.21 5.71 -0.95
CA VAL A 520 -20.90 4.96 0.11
C VAL A 520 -22.40 5.23 0.06
N SER A 521 -22.79 6.50 -0.12
CA SER A 521 -24.19 6.91 -0.22
C SER A 521 -24.87 6.32 -1.45
N ALA A 522 -24.18 6.34 -2.59
CA ALA A 522 -24.70 5.83 -3.86
C ALA A 522 -24.91 4.31 -3.81
N MET A 523 -23.93 3.58 -3.25
CA MET A 523 -24.03 2.13 -3.06
C MET A 523 -25.16 1.72 -2.11
N LYS A 524 -25.45 2.55 -1.10
CA LYS A 524 -26.54 2.32 -0.17
C LYS A 524 -27.87 2.88 -0.66
N GLU A 525 -27.93 3.25 -1.94
CA GLU A 525 -29.11 3.76 -2.63
C GLU A 525 -29.75 4.96 -1.90
N LYS A 526 -28.94 5.75 -1.20
CA LYS A 526 -29.40 6.93 -0.47
C LYS A 526 -29.75 8.04 -1.44
N LYS A 527 -30.65 8.94 -1.03
CA LYS A 527 -30.92 10.16 -1.79
C LYS A 527 -29.76 11.14 -1.58
N ILE A 528 -29.01 11.44 -2.65
CA ILE A 528 -27.83 12.32 -2.55
C ILE A 528 -28.17 13.73 -3.05
N VAL A 529 -27.79 14.74 -2.27
CA VAL A 529 -27.88 16.15 -2.65
C VAL A 529 -26.48 16.76 -2.56
N ILE A 530 -25.96 17.27 -3.68
CA ILE A 530 -24.62 17.88 -3.73
C ILE A 530 -24.75 19.39 -3.90
N TYR A 531 -24.20 20.13 -2.95
CA TYR A 531 -24.07 21.57 -3.01
C TYR A 531 -22.67 21.95 -3.50
N TYR A 532 -22.57 22.78 -4.55
CA TYR A 532 -21.29 23.05 -5.20
C TYR A 532 -21.08 24.51 -5.60
N ARG A 533 -19.81 24.93 -5.73
CA ARG A 533 -19.45 26.35 -5.98
C ARG A 533 -19.27 26.64 -7.47
N LYS A 534 -18.57 25.76 -8.19
CA LYS A 534 -18.28 25.85 -9.62
C LYS A 534 -18.67 24.54 -10.30
N ASN A 535 -19.04 24.61 -11.58
CA ASN A 535 -19.41 23.43 -12.36
C ASN A 535 -18.28 22.40 -12.48
N ASP A 536 -17.02 22.83 -12.30
CA ASP A 536 -15.86 21.94 -12.33
C ASP A 536 -15.77 21.07 -11.07
N ASP A 537 -16.25 21.58 -9.93
CA ASP A 537 -16.22 20.88 -8.63
C ASP A 537 -17.14 19.65 -8.58
N ILE A 538 -17.98 19.47 -9.61
CA ILE A 538 -18.96 18.38 -9.70
C ILE A 538 -18.81 17.53 -10.95
N ASN A 539 -17.74 17.72 -11.73
CA ASN A 539 -17.52 16.93 -12.93
C ASN A 539 -17.53 15.42 -12.63
N ASP A 540 -17.01 15.04 -11.47
CA ASP A 540 -16.89 13.65 -11.03
C ASP A 540 -18.23 13.01 -10.62
N PHE A 541 -19.25 13.82 -10.32
CA PHE A 541 -20.55 13.32 -9.88
C PHE A 541 -21.59 13.29 -11.01
N LYS A 542 -21.41 14.05 -12.09
CA LYS A 542 -22.43 14.24 -13.15
C LYS A 542 -22.91 12.95 -13.83
N SER A 543 -22.13 11.87 -13.78
CA SER A 543 -22.46 10.59 -14.39
C SER A 543 -23.50 9.76 -13.62
N TYR A 544 -23.86 10.14 -12.39
CA TYR A 544 -24.77 9.35 -11.54
C TYR A 544 -26.21 9.85 -11.66
N THR A 545 -27.16 8.92 -11.85
CA THR A 545 -28.57 9.24 -12.16
C THR A 545 -29.40 9.63 -10.93
N ASN A 546 -28.98 9.25 -9.71
CA ASN A 546 -29.76 9.41 -8.47
C ASN A 546 -29.31 10.62 -7.61
N ILE A 547 -28.75 11.65 -8.24
CA ILE A 547 -28.17 12.81 -7.54
C ILE A 547 -28.95 14.08 -7.83
N LYS A 548 -29.07 14.95 -6.83
CA LYS A 548 -29.55 16.33 -7.01
C LYS A 548 -28.38 17.31 -6.84
N LEU A 549 -27.99 17.97 -7.92
CA LEU A 549 -26.93 18.97 -7.93
C LEU A 549 -27.51 20.37 -7.70
N ILE A 550 -26.96 21.14 -6.76
CA ILE A 550 -27.44 22.48 -6.38
C ILE A 550 -26.27 23.49 -6.33
N PRO A 551 -26.24 24.51 -7.21
CA PRO A 551 -25.24 25.57 -7.14
C PRO A 551 -25.43 26.45 -5.90
N ILE A 552 -24.37 26.66 -5.11
CA ILE A 552 -24.39 27.46 -3.87
C ILE A 552 -24.73 28.94 -4.14
N LYS A 553 -24.42 29.48 -5.32
CA LYS A 553 -24.75 30.87 -5.67
C LYS A 553 -26.26 31.16 -5.64
N GLN A 554 -27.12 30.14 -5.77
CA GLN A 554 -28.57 30.28 -5.65
C GLN A 554 -29.05 30.48 -4.20
N PHE A 555 -28.17 30.31 -3.20
CA PHE A 555 -28.48 30.47 -1.78
C PHE A 555 -28.24 31.88 -1.22
N LYS A 556 -27.43 32.72 -1.89
CA LYS A 556 -27.20 34.10 -1.44
C LYS A 556 -28.43 35.01 -1.60
N ASN A 557 -29.35 34.68 -2.49
CA ASN A 557 -30.52 35.51 -2.82
C ASN A 557 -31.81 35.10 -2.09
N SER A 558 -31.77 34.13 -1.16
CA SER A 558 -32.97 33.59 -0.49
C SER A 558 -33.00 33.81 1.04
N PHE A 559 -32.03 34.55 1.60
CA PHE A 559 -31.98 34.92 3.01
C PHE A 559 -31.91 36.44 3.25
N THR A 560 -32.52 37.24 2.37
CA THR A 560 -33.11 38.49 2.85
C THR A 560 -34.32 38.10 3.67
N TYR A 561 -34.22 38.26 4.99
CA TYR A 561 -35.35 38.17 5.92
C TYR A 561 -36.54 38.94 5.32
N GLU A 562 -37.64 38.24 5.05
CA GLU A 562 -38.98 38.81 5.18
C GLU A 562 -39.44 38.66 6.63
#